data_AF-A0AAP5IGA4-F1
#
_entry.id   AF-A0AAP5IGA4-F1
#
_cell.length_a   1.000
_cell.length_b   1.000
_cell.length_c   1.000
_cell.angle_alpha   90.00
_cell.angle_beta   90.00
_cell.angle_gamma   90.00
#
_symmetry.space_group_name_H-M   'P 1'
#
loop_
_entity.id
_entity.type
_entity.pdbx_description
1 polymer ?
#
loop_
_entity_poly.entity_id
_entity_poly.type
_entity_poly.pdbx_seq_one_letter_code
_entity_poly.pdbx_strand_id
1 'polypeptide(L)'
;MTILQAKNLSLAEVHHLFGFQRQYNNSFSSLLSLEPLTDYEQQELLQIQNDFSNYLIDSKVSEGLVNILTTFPSMRLAGFYRFPIKIELEKDIASIVIEDEDKTITARMDILAINKSKQTTPSPYFWVLVIESKNSGVAVSEGLPQLLTYWSLD
;
A
#
# COMPACT_ATOMS: atom_id res chain seq x y z
N MET A 1 -10.31 -18.42 -20.98
CA MET A 1 -9.43 -17.42 -20.37
C MET A 1 -10.25 -16.22 -19.90
N THR A 2 -10.41 -16.09 -18.58
CA THR A 2 -11.17 -14.99 -17.95
C THR A 2 -10.19 -13.99 -17.35
N ILE A 3 -10.34 -12.71 -17.67
CA ILE A 3 -9.50 -11.65 -17.10
C ILE A 3 -10.21 -11.07 -15.87
N LEU A 4 -9.55 -11.16 -14.71
CA LEU A 4 -9.99 -10.59 -13.45
C LEU A 4 -9.11 -9.38 -13.10
N GLN A 5 -9.74 -8.35 -12.54
CA GLN A 5 -9.04 -7.17 -12.05
C GLN A 5 -8.85 -7.30 -10.54
N ALA A 6 -7.62 -7.09 -10.04
CA ALA A 6 -7.30 -7.21 -8.61
C ALA A 6 -8.23 -6.37 -7.72
N LYS A 7 -8.59 -5.16 -8.17
CA LYS A 7 -9.51 -4.24 -7.47
C LYS A 7 -10.95 -4.78 -7.32
N ASN A 8 -11.32 -5.81 -8.07
CA ASN A 8 -12.65 -6.41 -8.04
C ASN A 8 -12.67 -7.74 -7.27
N LEU A 9 -11.52 -8.23 -6.79
CA LEU A 9 -11.46 -9.48 -6.04
C LEU A 9 -12.00 -9.26 -4.62
N SER A 10 -12.78 -10.22 -4.15
CA SER A 10 -13.15 -10.35 -2.74
C SER A 10 -12.05 -11.03 -1.93
N LEU A 11 -12.08 -10.87 -0.61
CA LEU A 11 -11.14 -11.56 0.28
C LEU A 11 -11.27 -13.09 0.18
N ALA A 12 -12.49 -13.59 -0.05
CA ALA A 12 -12.74 -15.01 -0.22
C ALA A 12 -12.07 -15.55 -1.51
N GLU A 13 -12.16 -14.81 -2.61
CA GLU A 13 -11.47 -15.16 -3.85
C GLU A 13 -9.95 -15.11 -3.67
N VAL A 14 -9.42 -14.09 -3.00
CA VAL A 14 -7.98 -14.00 -2.70
C VAL A 14 -7.50 -15.19 -1.88
N HIS A 15 -8.25 -15.62 -0.86
CA HIS A 15 -7.92 -16.82 -0.07
C HIS A 15 -7.97 -18.10 -0.93
N HIS A 16 -8.96 -18.22 -1.82
CA HIS A 16 -9.11 -19.39 -2.68
C HIS A 16 -7.99 -19.48 -3.72
N LEU A 17 -7.71 -18.37 -4.41
CA LEU A 17 -6.78 -18.29 -5.54
C LEU A 17 -5.31 -18.37 -5.11
N PHE A 18 -4.97 -17.77 -3.97
CA PHE A 18 -3.57 -17.64 -3.52
C PHE A 18 -3.25 -18.43 -2.25
N GLY A 19 -4.24 -19.15 -1.69
CA GLY A 19 -4.03 -19.98 -0.49
C GLY A 19 -3.77 -19.18 0.79
N PHE A 20 -4.09 -17.88 0.83
CA PHE A 20 -3.91 -17.08 2.04
C PHE A 20 -4.80 -17.60 3.18
N GLN A 21 -4.22 -17.66 4.37
CA GLN A 21 -4.91 -18.05 5.59
C GLN A 21 -4.79 -16.96 6.64
N ARG A 22 -5.92 -16.60 7.26
CA ARG A 22 -5.93 -15.63 8.35
C ARG A 22 -5.32 -16.27 9.59
N GLN A 23 -4.23 -15.68 10.08
CA GLN A 23 -3.67 -16.02 11.38
C GLN A 23 -4.10 -14.99 12.42
N TYR A 24 -4.64 -15.47 13.54
CA TYR A 24 -4.92 -14.65 14.71
C TYR A 24 -3.70 -14.69 15.61
N ASN A 25 -2.88 -13.64 15.56
CA ASN A 25 -1.81 -13.47 16.53
C ASN A 25 -2.33 -12.55 17.64
N ASN A 26 -2.35 -13.04 18.88
CA ASN A 26 -2.86 -12.28 20.03
C ASN A 26 -1.89 -11.19 20.52
N SER A 27 -0.73 -11.06 19.88
CA SER A 27 0.26 -10.02 20.19
C SER A 27 0.82 -9.42 18.92
N PHE A 28 0.76 -8.09 18.80
CA PHE A 28 1.58 -7.35 17.86
C PHE A 28 2.96 -7.17 18.49
N SER A 29 3.92 -8.01 18.11
CA SER A 29 5.33 -7.66 18.32
C SER A 29 5.67 -6.56 17.33
N SER A 30 6.15 -5.41 17.81
CA SER A 30 6.66 -4.39 16.91
C SER A 30 7.78 -5.02 16.06
N LEU A 31 7.57 -5.08 14.75
CA LEU A 31 8.58 -5.61 13.83
C LEU A 31 9.79 -4.68 13.73
N LEU A 32 9.63 -3.42 14.17
CA LEU A 32 10.63 -2.37 14.10
C LEU A 32 10.74 -1.67 15.46
N SER A 33 11.96 -1.43 15.92
CA SER A 33 12.21 -0.45 16.98
C SER A 33 12.21 0.93 16.34
N LEU A 34 11.15 1.71 16.57
CA LEU A 34 11.01 3.05 16.01
C LEU A 34 11.45 4.10 17.05
N GLU A 35 12.24 5.06 16.60
CA GLU A 35 12.54 6.25 17.40
C GLU A 35 11.27 7.09 17.59
N PRO A 36 11.14 7.83 18.72
CA PRO A 36 10.03 8.74 18.92
C PRO A 36 10.07 9.87 17.87
N LEU A 37 8.88 10.33 17.47
CA LEU A 37 8.74 11.46 16.55
C LEU A 37 9.30 12.74 17.17
N THR A 38 10.07 13.48 16.39
CA THR A 38 10.54 14.83 16.73
C THR A 38 9.39 15.83 16.77
N ASP A 39 9.59 16.97 17.46
CA ASP A 39 8.59 18.04 17.52
C ASP A 39 8.19 18.54 16.12
N TYR A 40 9.17 18.62 15.21
CA TYR A 40 8.92 18.99 13.82
C TYR A 40 8.03 17.97 13.10
N GLU A 41 8.32 16.68 13.22
CA GLU A 41 7.50 15.62 12.61
C GLU A 41 6.08 15.60 13.18
N GLN A 42 5.92 15.82 14.49
CA GLN A 42 4.61 15.93 15.12
C GLN A 42 3.82 17.13 14.59
N GLN A 43 4.46 18.29 14.42
CA GLN A 43 3.82 19.48 13.85
C GLN A 43 3.39 19.27 12.40
N GLU A 44 4.24 18.64 11.57
CA GLU A 44 3.87 18.33 10.18
C GLU A 44 2.71 17.32 10.12
N LEU A 45 2.67 16.31 11.00
CA LEU A 45 1.56 15.36 11.07
C LEU A 45 0.25 16.03 11.52
N LEU A 46 0.31 16.95 12.47
CA LEU A 46 -0.85 17.76 12.87
C LEU A 46 -1.34 18.63 11.72
N GLN A 47 -0.43 19.22 10.93
CA GLN A 47 -0.80 20.00 9.76
C GLN A 47 -1.49 19.13 8.70
N ILE A 48 -0.93 17.96 8.38
CA ILE A 48 -1.55 16.97 7.47
C ILE A 48 -2.96 16.60 7.94
N GLN A 49 -3.14 16.34 9.24
CA GLN A 49 -4.44 16.01 9.82
C GLN A 49 -5.43 17.17 9.66
N ASN A 50 -5.01 18.41 9.99
CA ASN A 50 -5.87 19.59 9.89
C ASN A 50 -6.28 19.86 8.44
N ASP A 51 -5.32 19.79 7.51
CA ASP A 51 -5.57 19.99 6.08
C ASP A 51 -6.57 18.96 5.57
N PHE A 52 -6.39 17.68 5.88
CA PHE A 52 -7.32 16.63 5.47
C PHE A 52 -8.71 16.78 6.11
N SER A 53 -8.78 17.18 7.38
CA SER A 53 -10.04 17.36 8.11
C SER A 53 -10.94 18.42 7.47
N ASN A 54 -10.36 19.49 6.91
CA ASN A 54 -11.13 20.52 6.20
C ASN A 54 -11.91 19.93 5.01
N TYR A 55 -11.35 18.95 4.31
CA TYR A 55 -12.03 18.31 3.17
C TYR A 55 -13.04 17.25 3.58
N LEU A 56 -12.82 16.59 4.73
CA LEU A 56 -13.76 15.60 5.26
C LEU A 56 -15.09 16.21 5.73
N ILE A 57 -15.08 17.46 6.19
CA ILE A 57 -16.29 18.14 6.68
C ILE A 57 -17.27 18.41 5.53
N ASP A 58 -16.77 18.77 4.35
CA ASP A 58 -17.61 19.23 3.25
C ASP A 58 -18.19 18.08 2.42
N SER A 59 -17.43 16.98 2.24
CA SER A 59 -17.89 15.85 1.43
C SER A 59 -17.01 14.61 1.54
N LYS A 60 -17.43 13.55 0.85
CA LYS A 60 -16.59 12.37 0.60
C LYS A 60 -15.35 12.78 -0.21
N VAL A 61 -14.18 12.54 0.35
CA VAL A 61 -12.89 12.86 -0.26
C VAL A 61 -12.51 11.75 -1.24
N SER A 62 -12.18 12.13 -2.47
CA SER A 62 -11.74 11.18 -3.49
C SER A 62 -10.41 10.54 -3.11
N GLU A 63 -10.13 9.37 -3.65
CA GLU A 63 -8.88 8.64 -3.43
C GLU A 63 -7.64 9.46 -3.82
N GLY A 64 -7.69 10.17 -4.95
CA GLY A 64 -6.62 11.08 -5.36
C GLY A 64 -6.38 12.21 -4.36
N LEU A 65 -7.43 12.77 -3.75
CA LEU A 65 -7.29 13.79 -2.71
C LEU A 65 -6.75 13.20 -1.40
N VAL A 66 -7.15 11.98 -1.02
CA VAL A 66 -6.55 11.26 0.11
C VAL A 66 -5.04 11.13 -0.12
N ASN A 67 -4.61 10.72 -1.32
CA ASN A 67 -3.19 10.59 -1.64
C ASN A 67 -2.44 11.91 -1.56
N ILE A 68 -2.99 12.99 -2.13
CA ILE A 68 -2.37 14.31 -2.13
C ILE A 68 -2.28 14.91 -0.72
N LEU A 69 -3.32 14.77 0.09
CA LEU A 69 -3.42 15.43 1.39
C LEU A 69 -2.79 14.64 2.52
N THR A 70 -2.68 13.31 2.39
CA THR A 70 -2.21 12.44 3.49
C THR A 70 -1.04 11.56 3.06
N THR A 71 -1.25 10.64 2.12
CA THR A 71 -0.26 9.61 1.75
C THR A 71 1.06 10.21 1.29
N PHE A 72 1.04 11.11 0.31
CA PHE A 72 2.24 11.73 -0.24
C PHE A 72 2.98 12.62 0.78
N PRO A 73 2.31 13.50 1.56
CA PRO A 73 2.93 14.20 2.67
C PRO A 73 3.58 13.27 3.70
N SER A 74 2.90 12.21 4.14
CA SER A 74 3.45 11.24 5.10
C SER A 74 4.67 10.52 4.53
N MET A 75 4.63 10.10 3.26
CA MET A 75 5.77 9.48 2.58
C MET A 75 6.96 10.44 2.48
N ARG A 76 6.72 11.72 2.21
CA ARG A 76 7.77 12.75 2.20
C ARG A 76 8.41 12.89 3.58
N LEU A 77 7.59 12.97 4.64
CA LEU A 77 8.06 13.10 6.02
C LEU A 77 8.90 11.88 6.44
N ALA A 78 8.43 10.68 6.09
CA ALA A 78 9.16 9.42 6.31
C ALA A 78 10.38 9.22 5.39
N GLY A 79 10.71 10.19 4.53
CA GLY A 79 11.94 10.19 3.73
C GLY A 79 11.91 9.37 2.45
N PHE A 80 10.75 8.84 2.02
CA PHE A 80 10.62 8.03 0.79
C PHE A 80 10.99 8.78 -0.49
N TYR A 81 11.07 10.11 -0.43
CA TYR A 81 11.37 10.97 -1.58
C TYR A 81 12.87 11.16 -1.76
N ARG A 82 13.67 10.67 -0.81
CA ARG A 82 15.12 10.83 -0.76
C ARG A 82 15.79 9.59 -1.35
N PHE A 83 16.94 9.80 -1.98
CA PHE A 83 17.82 8.68 -2.37
C PHE A 83 18.12 7.82 -1.13
N PRO A 84 18.14 6.48 -1.24
CA PRO A 84 18.08 5.66 -2.45
C PRO A 84 16.69 5.19 -2.90
N ILE A 85 15.62 5.71 -2.29
CA ILE A 85 14.25 5.27 -2.60
C ILE A 85 13.76 5.97 -3.89
N LYS A 86 13.05 5.22 -4.73
CA LYS A 86 12.33 5.73 -5.90
C LYS A 86 10.87 5.33 -5.81
N ILE A 87 10.00 6.30 -6.02
CA ILE A 87 8.54 6.11 -6.08
C ILE A 87 8.13 6.02 -7.55
N GLU A 88 7.30 5.05 -7.86
CA GLU A 88 6.61 4.89 -9.13
C GLU A 88 5.10 4.90 -8.83
N LEU A 89 4.34 5.71 -9.58
CA LEU A 89 2.89 5.86 -9.43
C LEU A 89 2.17 5.03 -10.49
N GLU A 90 0.97 4.56 -10.14
CA GLU A 90 0.05 3.91 -11.08
C GLU A 90 0.69 2.79 -11.89
N LYS A 91 1.53 2.00 -11.22
CA LYS A 91 2.33 0.98 -11.88
C LYS A 91 1.47 -0.24 -12.16
N ASP A 92 1.28 -0.52 -13.44
CA ASP A 92 0.75 -1.81 -13.89
C ASP A 92 1.77 -2.90 -13.55
N ILE A 93 1.31 -3.95 -12.89
CA ILE A 93 2.11 -5.16 -12.68
C ILE A 93 1.83 -6.13 -13.82
N ALA A 94 2.82 -6.95 -14.15
CA ALA A 94 2.64 -8.09 -15.05
C ALA A 94 1.47 -8.97 -14.55
N SER A 95 0.65 -9.45 -15.49
CA SER A 95 -0.48 -10.30 -15.17
C SER A 95 -0.04 -11.66 -14.65
N ILE A 96 -0.62 -12.16 -13.54
CA ILE A 96 -0.46 -13.56 -13.16
C ILE A 96 -1.43 -14.40 -13.98
N VAL A 97 -0.95 -15.53 -14.50
CA VAL A 97 -1.79 -16.61 -15.02
C VAL A 97 -1.89 -17.67 -13.93
N ILE A 98 -3.10 -17.99 -13.49
CA ILE A 98 -3.35 -19.09 -12.55
C ILE A 98 -3.65 -20.34 -13.38
N GLU A 99 -2.69 -21.25 -13.46
CA GLU A 99 -2.73 -22.44 -14.32
C GLU A 99 -3.89 -23.40 -14.00
N ASP A 100 -4.29 -23.53 -12.73
CA ASP A 100 -5.34 -24.45 -12.30
C ASP A 100 -6.77 -23.90 -12.52
N GLU A 101 -6.91 -22.61 -12.87
CA GLU A 101 -8.22 -21.95 -13.04
C GLU A 101 -8.42 -21.21 -14.37
N ASP A 102 -7.47 -21.27 -15.31
CA ASP A 102 -7.56 -20.64 -16.64
C ASP A 102 -7.92 -19.13 -16.58
N LYS A 103 -7.50 -18.48 -15.48
CA LYS A 103 -7.75 -17.07 -15.14
C LYS A 103 -6.48 -16.25 -15.19
N THR A 104 -6.62 -15.02 -15.64
CA THR A 104 -5.55 -14.03 -15.64
C THR A 104 -5.93 -12.88 -14.74
N ILE A 105 -5.09 -12.60 -13.74
CA ILE A 105 -5.31 -11.48 -12.82
C ILE A 105 -4.38 -10.35 -13.24
N THR A 106 -4.97 -9.19 -13.52
CA THR A 106 -4.25 -7.95 -13.78
C THR A 106 -4.39 -7.00 -12.60
N ALA A 107 -3.31 -6.31 -12.27
CA ALA A 107 -3.24 -5.42 -11.12
C ALA A 107 -2.50 -4.13 -11.46
N ARG A 108 -2.90 -3.05 -10.79
CA ARG A 108 -2.30 -1.72 -10.91
C ARG A 108 -2.14 -1.16 -9.51
N MET A 109 -0.89 -0.97 -9.07
CA MET A 109 -0.60 -0.37 -7.78
C MET A 109 -0.76 1.14 -7.84
N ASP A 110 -1.39 1.73 -6.82
CA ASP A 110 -1.46 3.18 -6.67
C ASP A 110 -0.05 3.78 -6.51
N ILE A 111 0.73 3.20 -5.59
CA ILE A 111 2.07 3.68 -5.23
C ILE A 111 2.99 2.49 -4.96
N LEU A 112 4.14 2.47 -5.64
CA LEU A 112 5.23 1.54 -5.37
C LEU A 112 6.50 2.31 -4.99
N ALA A 113 7.05 2.02 -3.81
CA ALA A 113 8.34 2.56 -3.39
C ALA A 113 9.42 1.47 -3.34
N ILE A 114 10.50 1.66 -4.10
CA ILE A 114 11.61 0.71 -4.22
C ILE A 114 12.90 1.33 -3.71
N ASN A 115 13.58 0.64 -2.79
CA ASN A 115 14.92 1.00 -2.38
C ASN A 115 15.96 0.53 -3.42
N LYS A 116 16.61 1.46 -4.12
CA LYS A 116 17.62 1.18 -5.16
C LYS A 116 19.06 1.28 -4.65
N SER A 117 19.28 1.17 -3.34
CA SER A 117 20.64 1.22 -2.78
C SER A 117 21.46 0.10 -3.38
N LYS A 118 22.68 0.40 -3.83
CA LYS A 118 23.62 -0.64 -4.26
C LYS A 118 23.91 -1.53 -3.06
N GLN A 119 23.50 -2.77 -3.17
CA GLN A 119 23.59 -3.77 -2.12
C GLN A 119 25.07 -4.12 -1.89
N THR A 120 25.65 -3.60 -0.82
CA THR A 120 27.06 -3.84 -0.43
C THR A 120 27.21 -5.01 0.55
N THR A 121 26.10 -5.61 0.98
CA THR A 121 26.06 -6.73 1.93
C THR A 121 25.80 -8.06 1.22
N PRO A 122 26.38 -9.18 1.70
CA PRO A 122 26.16 -10.52 1.12
C PRO A 122 24.70 -10.99 1.14
N SER A 123 23.90 -10.49 2.09
CA SER A 123 22.45 -10.70 2.18
C SER A 123 21.77 -9.34 2.25
N PRO A 124 21.40 -8.75 1.12
CA PRO A 124 20.75 -7.47 1.11
C PRO A 124 19.28 -7.59 1.50
N TYR A 125 18.85 -6.70 2.38
CA TYR A 125 17.45 -6.58 2.73
C TYR A 125 16.73 -5.80 1.62
N PHE A 126 15.84 -6.49 0.90
CA PHE A 126 14.92 -5.88 -0.06
C PHE A 126 13.60 -5.60 0.66
N TRP A 127 13.21 -4.33 0.72
CA TRP A 127 11.93 -3.91 1.31
C TRP A 127 11.08 -3.26 0.23
N VAL A 128 9.83 -3.72 0.13
CA VAL A 128 8.80 -3.14 -0.73
C VAL A 128 7.71 -2.58 0.18
N LEU A 129 7.37 -1.31 -0.02
CA LEU A 129 6.17 -0.73 0.56
C LEU A 129 5.12 -0.60 -0.55
N VAL A 130 3.98 -1.23 -0.33
CA VAL A 130 2.79 -1.10 -1.17
C VAL A 130 1.72 -0.38 -0.36
N ILE A 131 1.16 0.70 -0.92
CA ILE A 131 0.08 1.46 -0.31
C ILE A 131 -1.11 1.40 -1.25
N GLU A 132 -2.25 0.95 -0.73
CA GLU A 132 -3.53 1.02 -1.40
C GLU A 132 -4.37 2.09 -0.71
N SER A 133 -4.79 3.07 -1.49
CA SER A 133 -5.62 4.17 -1.00
C SER A 133 -7.08 3.93 -1.34
N LYS A 134 -8.00 4.48 -0.55
CA LYS A 134 -9.44 4.48 -0.85
C LYS A 134 -10.00 5.85 -0.54
N ASN A 135 -11.12 6.17 -1.18
CA ASN A 135 -11.88 7.37 -0.83
C ASN A 135 -12.36 7.32 0.64
N SER A 136 -12.62 8.49 1.25
CA SER A 136 -12.90 8.57 2.69
C SER A 136 -14.23 7.95 3.13
N GLY A 137 -15.10 7.57 2.18
CA GLY A 137 -16.40 6.95 2.45
C GLY A 137 -16.41 5.44 2.25
N VAL A 138 -15.25 4.81 2.05
CA VAL A 138 -15.09 3.37 1.88
C VAL A 138 -14.39 2.81 3.12
N ALA A 139 -14.82 1.65 3.59
CA ALA A 139 -14.15 0.97 4.69
C ALA A 139 -12.73 0.55 4.26
N VAL A 140 -11.74 0.79 5.12
CA VAL A 140 -10.33 0.40 4.86
C VAL A 140 -10.21 -1.09 4.48
N SER A 141 -11.07 -1.94 5.04
CA SER A 141 -11.12 -3.38 4.73
C SER A 141 -11.43 -3.69 3.27
N GLU A 142 -12.05 -2.78 2.52
CA GLU A 142 -12.32 -2.97 1.08
C GLU A 142 -11.04 -2.88 0.23
N GLY A 143 -9.97 -2.26 0.74
CA GLY A 143 -8.65 -2.29 0.08
C GLY A 143 -7.86 -3.57 0.33
N LEU A 144 -8.23 -4.37 1.33
CA LEU A 144 -7.45 -5.54 1.75
C LEU A 144 -7.29 -6.62 0.67
N PRO A 145 -8.34 -7.03 -0.08
CA PRO A 145 -8.18 -8.04 -1.12
C PRO A 145 -7.19 -7.60 -2.22
N GLN A 146 -7.29 -6.34 -2.63
CA GLN A 146 -6.42 -5.75 -3.64
C GLN A 146 -4.97 -5.69 -3.14
N LEU A 147 -4.76 -5.24 -1.90
CA LEU A 147 -3.44 -5.19 -1.27
C LEU A 147 -2.78 -6.58 -1.16
N LEU A 148 -3.55 -7.61 -0.77
CA LEU A 148 -3.06 -8.99 -0.68
C LEU A 148 -2.73 -9.57 -2.07
N THR A 149 -3.52 -9.23 -3.09
CA THR A 149 -3.25 -9.65 -4.47
C THR A 149 -1.90 -9.14 -4.93
N TYR A 150 -1.51 -7.91 -4.57
CA TYR A 150 -0.20 -7.36 -4.92
C TYR A 150 0.98 -8.17 -4.42
N TRP A 151 0.84 -8.78 -3.23
CA TRP A 151 1.87 -9.62 -2.63
C TRP A 151 2.01 -10.98 -3.33
N SER A 152 0.98 -11.39 -4.07
CA SER A 152 0.97 -12.66 -4.81
C SER A 152 1.48 -12.56 -6.24
N LEU A 153 1.76 -11.36 -6.76
CA LEU A 153 2.20 -11.14 -8.16
C LEU A 153 3.72 -11.24 -8.38
N ASP A 154 4.41 -12.04 -7.56
CA ASP A 154 5.84 -12.36 -7.71
C ASP A 154 6.05 -13.70 -8.46
#